data_AF-A0A958H4B2-F1
#
_entry.id   AF-A0A958H4B2-F1
#
_cell.length_a   1.000
_cell.length_b   1.000
_cell.length_c   1.000
_cell.angle_alpha   90.00
_cell.angle_beta   90.00
_cell.angle_gamma   90.00
#
_symmetry.space_group_name_H-M   'P 1'
#
loop_
_entity.id
_entity.type
_entity.pdbx_description
1 polymer ?
#
loop_
_entity_poly.entity_id
_entity_poly.type
_entity_poly.pdbx_seq_one_letter_code
_entity_poly.pdbx_strand_id
1 'polypeptide(L)' 'MTPPQNNQRLRRSLLFMPGDSLRKIEKAIALGVDSIVMDLEDGVALSQKEAARATILEA' A
#
# COMPACT_ATOMS: atom_id res chain seq x y z
N MET A 1 -24.20 19.84 -3.99
CA MET A 1 -23.34 19.80 -5.19
C MET A 1 -21.90 19.75 -4.70
N THR A 2 -21.30 18.57 -4.66
CA THR A 2 -19.92 18.40 -4.18
C THR A 2 -18.96 18.97 -5.24
N PRO A 3 -18.02 19.85 -4.89
CA PRO A 3 -17.08 20.38 -5.87
C PRO A 3 -16.23 19.25 -6.45
N PRO A 4 -15.85 19.32 -7.75
CA PRO A 4 -14.97 18.34 -8.35
C PRO A 4 -13.63 18.37 -7.61
N GLN A 5 -13.27 17.26 -6.97
CA GLN A 5 -11.96 17.10 -6.35
C GLN A 5 -10.93 17.04 -7.48
N ASN A 6 -10.23 18.15 -7.72
CA ASN A 6 -9.10 18.15 -8.65
C ASN A 6 -7.93 17.39 -8.00
N ASN A 7 -8.01 16.06 -8.06
CA ASN A 7 -7.13 15.14 -7.35
C ASN A 7 -5.87 14.82 -8.17
N GLN A 8 -5.19 15.85 -8.69
CA GLN A 8 -3.90 15.68 -9.37
C GLN A 8 -2.78 15.46 -8.33
N ARG A 9 -2.87 14.36 -7.57
CA ARG A 9 -1.74 13.86 -6.79
C ARG A 9 -0.73 13.31 -7.78
N LEU A 10 0.41 13.98 -7.90
CA LEU A 10 1.55 13.52 -8.69
C LEU A 10 1.97 12.12 -8.21
N ARG A 11 1.88 11.12 -9.08
CA ARG A 11 2.35 9.73 -8.83
C ARG A 11 3.69 9.50 -9.51
N ARG A 12 4.70 10.31 -9.17
CA ARG A 12 6.02 10.23 -9.83
C ARG A 12 6.80 8.99 -9.36
N SER A 13 6.51 8.54 -8.15
CA SER A 13 7.09 7.35 -7.55
C SER A 13 6.01 6.47 -6.93
N LEU A 14 6.10 5.16 -7.16
CA LEU A 14 5.25 4.14 -6.57
C LEU A 14 6.16 3.18 -5.82
N LEU A 15 5.99 3.10 -4.50
CA LEU A 15 6.74 2.16 -3.66
C LEU A 15 5.93 0.88 -3.50
N PHE A 16 6.42 -0.22 -4.09
CA PHE A 16 5.82 -1.55 -3.97
C PHE A 16 6.39 -2.28 -2.75
N MET A 17 5.52 -2.93 -1.97
CA MET A 17 5.92 -3.86 -0.92
C MET A 17 4.90 -4.99 -0.73
N PRO A 18 5.33 -6.16 -0.21
CA PRO A 18 4.42 -7.23 0.20
C PRO A 18 3.42 -6.76 1.26
N GLY A 19 2.15 -7.11 1.07
CA GLY A 19 1.07 -6.79 1.98
C GLY A 19 1.07 -7.58 3.29
N ASP A 20 1.89 -8.63 3.42
CA ASP A 20 1.99 -9.49 4.60
C ASP A 20 2.92 -8.95 5.69
N SER A 21 3.44 -7.73 5.55
CA SER A 21 4.47 -7.19 6.43
C SER A 21 4.11 -5.80 6.95
N LEU A 22 3.42 -5.74 8.10
CA LEU A 22 3.03 -4.51 8.79
C LEU A 22 4.21 -3.52 8.96
N ARG A 23 5.37 -4.03 9.40
CA ARG A 23 6.61 -3.24 9.55
C ARG A 23 7.01 -2.48 8.27
N LYS A 24 6.79 -3.08 7.09
CA LYS A 24 7.13 -2.45 5.79
C LYS A 24 6.09 -1.39 5.43
N ILE A 25 4.81 -1.62 5.75
CA ILE A 25 3.73 -0.66 5.53
C ILE A 25 3.96 0.59 6.41
N GLU A 26 4.19 0.42 7.71
CA GLU A 26 4.47 1.52 8.64
C GLU A 26 5.68 2.34 8.19
N LYS A 27 6.77 1.66 7.79
CA LYS A 27 7.95 2.33 7.24
C LYS A 27 7.62 3.10 5.96
N ALA A 28 6.85 2.52 5.04
CA ALA A 28 6.49 3.17 3.78
C ALA A 28 5.70 4.47 4.02
N ILE A 29 4.78 4.46 4.99
CA ILE A 29 4.01 5.64 5.40
C ILE A 29 4.96 6.74 5.91
N ALA A 30 5.96 6.38 6.73
CA ALA A 30 6.91 7.34 7.29
C ALA A 30 7.89 7.94 6.26
N LEU A 31 8.03 7.36 5.06
CA LEU A 31 8.98 7.82 4.03
C LEU A 31 8.45 8.98 3.17
N GLY A 32 7.18 9.39 3.31
CA GLY A 32 6.61 10.52 2.57
C GLY A 32 6.56 10.31 1.06
N VAL A 33 6.41 9.06 0.60
CA VAL A 33 6.33 8.72 -0.82
C VAL A 33 5.02 9.21 -1.46
N ASP A 34 5.06 9.48 -2.77
CA ASP A 34 3.90 9.93 -3.55
C ASP A 34 2.77 8.88 -3.57
N SER A 35 3.12 7.59 -3.61
CA SER A 35 2.17 6.47 -3.62
C SER A 35 2.80 5.18 -3.07
N ILE A 36 1.99 4.41 -2.35
CA ILE A 36 2.34 3.10 -1.77
C ILE A 36 1.45 2.05 -2.44
N VAL A 37 2.05 0.93 -2.85
CA VAL A 37 1.33 -0.22 -3.41
C VAL A 37 1.61 -1.42 -2.49
N MET A 38 0.60 -1.78 -1.71
CA MET A 38 0.62 -2.97 -0.87
C MET A 38 0.17 -4.15 -1.72
N ASP A 39 1.11 -5.04 -2.02
CA ASP A 39 0.89 -6.13 -2.95
C ASP A 39 0.23 -7.35 -2.30
N LEU A 40 -0.68 -7.98 -3.04
CA LEU A 40 -1.37 -9.22 -2.70
C LEU A 40 -1.08 -10.34 -3.71
N GLU A 41 -0.33 -10.06 -4.77
CA GLU A 41 -0.07 -10.98 -5.87
C GLU A 41 1.25 -11.72 -5.71
N ASP A 42 2.30 -11.28 -6.39
CA ASP A 42 3.55 -11.96 -6.68
C ASP A 42 4.65 -11.65 -5.65
N GLY A 43 4.52 -10.54 -4.93
CA GLY A 43 5.30 -10.19 -3.75
C GLY A 43 4.86 -10.89 -2.46
N VAL A 44 3.76 -11.66 -2.48
CA VAL A 44 3.24 -12.40 -1.32
C VAL A 44 3.27 -13.91 -1.57
N ALA A 45 3.88 -14.66 -0.65
CA ALA A 45 3.88 -16.12 -0.71
C ALA A 45 2.43 -16.67 -0.72
N LEU A 46 2.18 -17.76 -1.45
CA LEU A 46 0.83 -18.33 -1.58
C LEU A 46 0.15 -18.61 -0.23
N SER A 47 0.90 -19.10 0.76
CA SER A 47 0.40 -19.38 2.11
C SER A 47 0.05 -18.13 2.92
N GLN A 48 0.54 -16.96 2.50
CA GLN A 48 0.42 -15.70 3.25
C GLN A 48 -0.68 -14.80 2.70
N LYS A 49 -1.40 -15.19 1.64
CA LYS A 49 -2.40 -14.31 0.99
C LYS A 49 -3.52 -13.86 1.92
N GLU A 50 -3.99 -14.74 2.80
CA GLU A 50 -5.02 -14.38 3.78
C GLU A 50 -4.47 -13.44 4.86
N ALA A 51 -3.29 -13.75 5.40
CA ALA A 51 -2.61 -12.91 6.38
C ALA A 51 -2.27 -11.52 5.81
N ALA A 52 -1.89 -11.43 4.54
CA ALA A 52 -1.62 -10.16 3.86
C ALA A 52 -2.87 -9.27 3.79
N ARG A 53 -4.04 -9.85 3.48
CA ARG A 53 -5.31 -9.09 3.49
C ARG A 53 -5.65 -8.59 4.90
N ALA A 54 -5.47 -9.43 5.91
CA ALA A 54 -5.71 -9.04 7.30
C ALA A 54 -4.75 -7.92 7.74
N THR A 55 -3.46 -8.04 7.39
CA THR A 55 -2.43 -7.05 7.70
C THR A 55 -2.73 -5.70 7.04
N ILE A 56 -3.13 -5.70 5.77
CA ILE A 56 -3.53 -4.46 5.06
C ILE A 56 -4.78 -3.83 5.68
N LEU A 57 -5.73 -4.62 6.21
CA LEU A 57 -6.92 -4.10 6.89
C LEU A 57 -6.60 -3.51 8.27
N GLU A 58 -5.56 -4.01 8.94
CA GLU A 58 -5.10 -3.52 10.25
C GLU A 58 -4.29 -2.22 10.14
N ALA A 59 -3.49 -2.09 9.07
CA ALA A 59 -2.58 -0.97 8.83
C ALA A 59 -3.28 0.34 8.41
#